data_AF-A0A8J3NH80-F1
#
_entry.id   AF-A0A8J3NH80-F1
#
_cell.length_a   1.000
_cell.length_b   1.000
_cell.length_c   1.000
_cell.angle_alpha   90.00
_cell.angle_beta   90.00
_cell.angle_gamma   90.00
#
_symmetry.space_group_name_H-M   'P 1'
#
loop_
_entity.id
_entity.type
_entity.pdbx_description
1 polymer ?
#
loop_
_entity_poly.entity_id
_entity_poly.type
_entity_poly.pdbx_seq_one_letter_code
_entity_poly.pdbx_strand_id
1 'polypeptide(L)'
;MKLSTVDWENPPLDPPEDVPQPLLWRLAARLLHDHVPDAGFHPPVHSCLACGQVWPCPARGYAERGLLASCRVPVDGQAAAVAADWILGGDESW
;
A
#
# COMPACT_ATOMS: atom_id res chain seq x y z
N MET A 1 11.51 12.02 12.16
CA MET A 1 11.89 11.92 10.72
C MET A 1 10.74 12.52 9.94
N LYS A 2 10.98 13.36 8.91
CA LYS A 2 9.89 13.93 8.09
C LYS A 2 9.63 12.99 6.91
N LEU A 3 8.37 12.72 6.56
CA LEU A 3 8.02 11.91 5.37
C LEU A 3 8.74 12.31 4.08
N SER A 4 9.16 13.58 3.95
CA SER A 4 9.93 14.09 2.81
C SER A 4 11.31 13.46 2.61
N THR A 5 11.83 12.69 3.57
CA THR A 5 13.16 12.05 3.49
C THR A 5 13.09 10.52 3.40
N VAL A 6 11.89 9.96 3.22
CA VAL A 6 11.70 8.52 3.06
C VAL A 6 12.19 8.09 1.69
N ASP A 7 13.04 7.06 1.66
CA ASP A 7 13.30 6.29 0.44
C ASP A 7 12.09 5.39 0.17
N TRP A 8 11.30 5.71 -0.85
CA TRP A 8 10.06 4.99 -1.15
C TRP A 8 10.27 3.65 -1.84
N GLU A 9 11.45 3.43 -2.43
CA GLU A 9 11.82 2.13 -3.00
C GLU A 9 12.33 1.17 -1.91
N ASN A 10 12.86 1.72 -0.82
CA ASN A 10 13.38 0.99 0.32
C ASN A 10 12.99 1.64 1.67
N PRO A 11 11.69 1.65 2.01
CA PRO A 11 11.20 2.35 3.20
C PRO A 11 11.67 1.63 4.47
N PRO A 12 11.89 2.36 5.58
CA PRO A 12 12.18 1.73 6.86
C PRO A 12 11.03 0.82 7.28
N LEU A 13 11.36 -0.34 7.87
CA LEU A 13 10.34 -1.27 8.38
C LEU A 13 9.56 -0.67 9.54
N ASP A 14 10.23 0.09 10.41
CA ASP A 14 9.56 0.88 11.43
C ASP A 14 9.05 2.20 10.84
N PRO A 15 7.78 2.55 11.11
CA PRO A 15 7.20 3.78 10.61
C PRO A 15 7.85 5.00 11.26
N PRO A 16 8.11 6.07 10.47
CA PRO A 16 8.31 7.40 11.02
C PRO A 16 7.17 7.80 11.97
N GLU A 17 7.50 8.61 12.99
CA GLU A 17 6.57 9.04 14.05
C GLU A 17 5.33 9.77 13.52
N ASP A 18 5.44 10.44 12.38
CA ASP A 18 4.38 11.22 11.75
C ASP A 18 3.46 10.41 10.83
N VAL A 19 3.66 9.09 10.70
CA VAL A 19 2.80 8.20 9.91
C VAL A 19 1.46 7.97 10.61
N PRO A 20 0.31 8.38 10.03
CA PRO A 20 -1.00 8.22 10.65
C PRO A 20 -1.45 6.77 10.85
N GLN A 21 -1.01 5.85 9.98
CA GLN A 21 -1.41 4.44 10.03
C GLN A 21 -0.19 3.51 10.17
N PRO A 22 0.40 3.42 11.38
CA PRO A 22 1.69 2.76 11.58
C PRO A 22 1.65 1.23 11.38
N LEU A 23 0.50 0.58 11.50
CA LEU A 23 0.35 -0.85 11.20
C LEU A 23 0.32 -1.11 9.68
N LEU A 24 -0.39 -0.26 8.92
CA LEU A 24 -0.44 -0.35 7.47
C LEU A 24 0.94 -0.10 6.86
N TRP A 25 1.70 0.85 7.42
CA TRP A 25 3.09 1.08 7.03
C TRP A 25 3.94 -0.18 7.18
N ARG A 26 3.96 -0.80 8.37
CA ARG A 26 4.78 -1.99 8.64
C ARG A 26 4.47 -3.13 7.68
N LEU A 27 3.18 -3.38 7.43
CA LEU A 27 2.75 -4.40 6.49
C LEU A 27 3.25 -4.09 5.07
N ALA A 28 2.99 -2.88 4.60
CA ALA A 28 3.32 -2.46 3.25
C ALA A 28 4.85 -2.40 3.02
N ALA A 29 5.60 -1.87 3.96
CA ALA A 29 7.06 -1.89 3.94
C ALA A 29 7.57 -3.34 3.87
N ARG A 30 7.10 -4.23 4.76
CA ARG A 30 7.55 -5.63 4.76
C ARG A 30 7.27 -6.33 3.42
N LEU A 31 6.08 -6.16 2.87
CA LEU A 31 5.73 -6.70 1.56
C LEU A 31 6.64 -6.15 0.44
N LEU A 32 6.99 -4.86 0.48
CA LEU A 32 7.87 -4.27 -0.53
C LEU A 32 9.30 -4.83 -0.46
N HIS A 33 9.79 -5.07 0.77
CA HIS A 33 11.09 -5.70 1.04
C HIS A 33 11.13 -7.18 0.64
N ASP A 34 10.04 -7.92 0.85
CA ASP A 34 9.98 -9.35 0.52
C ASP A 34 9.77 -9.57 -0.99
N HIS A 35 9.03 -8.68 -1.67
CA HIS A 35 8.77 -8.78 -3.11
C HIS A 35 9.82 -8.04 -3.94
N VAL A 36 10.95 -8.72 -4.18
CA VAL A 36 12.12 -8.29 -4.97
C VAL A 36 12.27 -9.07 -6.29
N PRO A 37 13.00 -8.54 -7.29
CA PRO A 37 13.23 -9.27 -8.54
C PRO A 37 14.20 -10.44 -8.33
N ASP A 38 14.00 -11.53 -9.07
CA ASP A 38 14.95 -12.63 -9.13
C ASP A 38 16.24 -12.20 -9.86
N ALA A 39 17.39 -12.61 -9.31
CA ALA A 39 18.74 -12.23 -9.75
C ALA A 39 19.19 -12.93 -11.06
N GLY A 40 18.26 -13.53 -11.81
CA GLY A 40 18.51 -14.21 -13.07
C GLY A 40 19.02 -13.27 -14.16
N PHE A 41 20.26 -13.49 -14.61
CA PHE A 41 21.05 -12.66 -15.53
C PHE A 41 20.58 -12.64 -17.00
N HIS A 42 19.30 -12.86 -17.29
CA HIS A 42 18.81 -12.94 -18.67
C HIS A 42 17.47 -12.22 -18.88
N PRO A 43 17.41 -11.15 -19.70
CA PRO A 43 16.14 -10.57 -20.13
C PRO A 43 15.34 -11.59 -20.98
N PRO A 44 13.98 -11.53 -20.98
CA PRO A 44 13.20 -10.30 -20.81
C PRO A 44 12.12 -10.33 -19.70
N VAL A 45 12.08 -11.32 -18.81
CA VAL A 45 11.03 -11.42 -17.80
C VAL A 45 11.64 -11.81 -16.46
N HIS A 46 11.94 -10.82 -15.63
CA HIS A 46 12.25 -11.08 -14.23
C HIS A 46 10.97 -11.59 -13.55
N SER A 47 11.06 -12.61 -12.71
CA SER A 47 9.96 -13.01 -11.82
C SER A 47 10.21 -12.40 -10.44
N CYS A 48 9.17 -12.28 -9.63
CA CYS A 48 9.31 -11.95 -8.22
C CYS A 48 9.78 -13.17 -7.43
N LEU A 49 10.83 -13.03 -6.62
CA LEU A 49 11.35 -14.12 -5.79
C LEU A 49 10.32 -14.67 -4.79
N ALA A 50 9.45 -13.82 -4.26
CA ALA A 50 8.49 -14.21 -3.25
C ALA A 50 7.26 -14.96 -3.80
N CYS A 51 6.78 -14.60 -5.00
CA CYS A 51 5.52 -15.15 -5.55
C CYS A 51 5.62 -15.75 -6.95
N GLY A 52 6.79 -15.70 -7.59
CA GLY A 52 7.03 -16.25 -8.94
C GLY A 52 6.31 -15.52 -10.08
N GLN A 53 5.51 -14.48 -9.80
CA GLN A 53 4.81 -13.71 -10.82
C GLN A 53 5.78 -12.84 -11.61
N VAL A 54 5.38 -12.45 -12.83
CA VAL A 54 6.14 -11.49 -13.66
C VAL A 54 6.43 -10.22 -12.86
N TRP A 55 7.67 -9.76 -12.94
CA TRP A 55 8.15 -8.54 -12.30
C TRP A 55 7.81 -7.29 -13.15
N PRO A 56 7.40 -6.18 -12.52
CA PRO A 56 7.03 -6.06 -11.11
C PRO A 56 5.72 -6.82 -10.82
N CYS A 57 5.69 -7.56 -9.72
CA CYS A 57 4.51 -8.37 -9.40
C CYS A 57 3.36 -7.52 -8.83
N PRO A 58 2.10 -7.97 -8.95
CA PRO A 58 0.95 -7.26 -8.40
C PRO A 58 1.06 -6.97 -6.89
N ALA A 59 1.63 -7.90 -6.12
CA ALA A 59 1.85 -7.76 -4.68
C ALA A 59 2.76 -6.57 -4.33
N ARG A 60 3.85 -6.36 -5.09
CA ARG A 60 4.68 -5.17 -4.97
C ARG A 60 3.87 -3.89 -5.21
N GLY A 61 3.07 -3.86 -6.27
CA GLY A 61 2.20 -2.71 -6.56
C GLY A 61 1.16 -2.43 -5.47
N TYR A 62 0.62 -3.47 -4.80
CA TYR A 62 -0.25 -3.28 -3.63
C TYR A 62 0.52 -2.72 -2.43
N ALA A 63 1.75 -3.18 -2.20
CA ALA A 63 2.62 -2.69 -1.14
C ALA A 63 2.96 -1.20 -1.32
N GLU A 64 3.34 -0.78 -2.51
CA GLU A 64 3.60 0.64 -2.85
C GLU A 64 2.37 1.52 -2.55
N ARG A 65 1.17 1.07 -2.98
CA ARG A 65 -0.08 1.79 -2.67
C ARG A 65 -0.40 1.80 -1.18
N GLY A 66 -0.12 0.71 -0.47
CA GLY A 66 -0.30 0.60 0.98
C GLY A 66 0.58 1.59 1.76
N LEU A 67 1.84 1.77 1.34
CA LEU A 67 2.75 2.77 1.92
C LEU A 67 2.19 4.19 1.75
N LEU A 68 1.77 4.54 0.54
CA LEU A 68 1.17 5.84 0.26
C LEU A 68 -0.13 6.06 1.06
N ALA A 69 -0.97 5.02 1.15
CA ALA A 69 -2.20 5.07 1.93
C ALA A 69 -1.92 5.26 3.43
N SER A 70 -0.86 4.65 3.95
CA SER A 70 -0.52 4.73 5.37
C SER A 70 -0.19 6.15 5.85
N CYS A 71 0.21 7.02 4.92
CA CYS A 71 0.51 8.43 5.16
C CYS A 71 -0.74 9.32 5.22
N ARG A 72 -1.93 8.78 4.91
CA ARG A 72 -3.20 9.51 4.99
C ARG A 72 -3.85 9.25 6.32
N VAL A 73 -4.46 10.29 6.90
CA VAL A 73 -5.38 10.10 8.03
C VAL A 73 -6.58 9.29 7.51
N PRO A 74 -6.96 8.17 8.16
CA PRO A 74 -8.18 7.47 7.79
C PRO A 74 -9.35 8.45 7.81
N VAL A 75 -10.15 8.48 6.75
CA VAL A 75 -11.47 9.09 6.85
C VAL A 75 -12.22 8.28 7.89
N ASP A 76 -12.71 8.94 8.95
CA ASP A 76 -13.49 8.29 9.99
C ASP A 76 -14.55 7.39 9.34
N GLY A 77 -14.81 6.21 9.93
CA GLY A 77 -15.81 5.27 9.41
C GLY A 77 -17.20 5.90 9.23
N GLN A 78 -17.44 7.04 9.86
CA GLN A 78 -18.62 7.88 9.70
C GLN A 78 -18.74 8.51 8.31
N ALA A 79 -17.65 8.94 7.66
CA ALA A 79 -17.69 9.48 6.30
C ALA A 79 -17.96 8.38 5.26
N ALA A 80 -17.41 7.18 5.47
CA ALA A 80 -17.70 6.02 4.63
C ALA A 80 -19.14 5.53 4.82
N ALA A 81 -19.65 5.53 6.06
CA ALA A 81 -21.04 5.20 6.36
C ALA A 81 -22.02 6.22 5.75
N VAL A 82 -21.73 7.52 5.82
CA VAL A 82 -22.55 8.56 5.18
C VAL A 82 -22.55 8.39 3.65
N ALA A 83 -21.40 8.17 3.01
CA ALA A 83 -21.36 7.94 1.57
C ALA A 83 -22.13 6.66 1.16
N ALA A 84 -22.04 5.58 1.95
CA ALA A 84 -22.81 4.35 1.72
C ALA A 84 -24.32 4.57 1.93
N ASP A 85 -24.71 5.36 2.93
CA ASP A 85 -26.11 5.72 3.21
C ASP A 85 -26.72 6.55 2.07
N TRP A 86 -25.98 7.47 1.45
CA TRP A 86 -26.45 8.17 0.25
C TRP A 86 -26.57 7.27 -0.99
N ILE A 87 -25.71 6.26 -1.12
CA ILE A 87 -25.72 5.32 -2.25
C ILE A 87 -26.85 4.28 -2.10
N LEU A 88 -27.14 3.86 -0.86
CA LEU A 88 -28.12 2.82 -0.55
C LEU A 88 -29.49 3.38 -0.14
N GLY A 89 -29.55 4.63 0.32
CA GLY A 89 -30.75 5.32 0.79
C GLY A 89 -31.39 6.24 -0.24
N GLY A 90 -31.14 6.01 -1.53
CA GLY A 90 -31.78 6.74 -2.62
C GLY A 90 -33.30 6.55 -2.63
N ASP A 91 -34.00 7.50 -2.00
CA ASP A 91 -35.37 7.98 -2.24
C ASP A 91 -36.42 6.93 -2.65
N GLU A 92 -37.00 6.24 -1.67
CA GLU A 92 -38.31 5.58 -1.79
C GLU A 92 -39.46 6.57 -1.49
N SER A 93 -39.47 7.73 -2.14
CA SER A 93 -40.64 8.63 -2.13
C SER A 93 -41.41 8.48 -3.43
N TRP A 94 -42.64 7.97 -3.29
CA TRP A 94 -43.66 7.77 -4.33
C TRP A 94 -44.00 9.01 -5.15
#